data_AF-A0A2X3FCQ0-F1
#
_entry.id   AF-A0A2X3FCQ0-F1
#
_cell.length_a   1.000
_cell.length_b   1.000
_cell.length_c   1.000
_cell.angle_alpha   90.00
_cell.angle_beta   90.00
_cell.angle_gamma   90.00
#
_symmetry.space_group_name_H-M   'P 1'
#
loop_
_entity.id
_entity.type
_entity.pdbx_description
1 polymer ?
#
loop_
_entity_poly.entity_id
_entity_poly.type
_entity_poly.pdbx_seq_one_letter_code
_entity_poly.pdbx_strand_id
1 'polypeptide(L)'
;MTDKSVPFSVLDLAPIPQGSSAKEAFTHSLDLARLAESRGYHRYWLAEHHNMVGIASAATSVLIGYLAANTTTLHLGSGGVMLPNHSPLVIAEQFGTLNTLYPGGSTSALAARRAAISRPCAPCVAI
;
A
#
# COMPACT_ATOMS: atom_id res chain seq x y z
N MET A 1 18.06 17.37 27.22
CA MET A 1 17.41 17.14 25.91
C MET A 1 16.85 15.74 25.93
N THR A 2 15.53 15.59 26.00
CA THR A 2 14.88 14.28 25.94
C THR A 2 15.17 13.67 24.57
N ASP A 3 15.83 12.52 24.57
CA ASP A 3 16.15 11.75 23.38
C ASP A 3 14.83 11.24 22.77
N LYS A 4 14.24 12.03 21.86
CA LYS A 4 13.03 11.65 21.13
C LYS A 4 13.47 10.73 20.00
N SER A 5 13.35 9.42 20.23
CA SER A 5 13.44 8.41 19.17
C SER A 5 12.48 8.77 18.04
N VAL A 6 13.00 8.94 16.82
CA VAL A 6 12.21 9.21 15.63
C VAL A 6 11.70 7.88 15.08
N PRO A 7 10.37 7.68 14.98
CA PRO A 7 9.84 6.42 14.46
C PRO A 7 10.14 6.26 12.96
N PHE A 8 10.55 5.07 12.56
CA PHE A 8 10.78 4.73 11.15
C PHE A 8 9.53 4.12 10.50
N SER A 9 9.38 4.29 9.19
CA SER A 9 8.28 3.74 8.40
C SER A 9 8.76 3.37 7.00
N VAL A 10 8.03 2.49 6.31
CA VAL A 10 8.33 2.06 4.94
C VAL A 10 7.29 2.63 3.98
N LEU A 11 7.72 3.07 2.80
CA LEU A 11 6.86 3.32 1.65
C LEU A 11 7.25 2.31 0.57
N ASP A 12 6.33 1.40 0.27
CA ASP A 12 6.49 0.37 -0.75
C ASP A 12 5.62 0.66 -1.98
N LEU A 13 6.20 0.40 -3.14
CA LEU A 13 5.55 0.50 -4.44
C LEU A 13 5.24 -0.91 -4.99
N ALA A 14 5.69 -1.99 -4.35
CA ALA A 14 5.66 -3.35 -4.91
C ALA A 14 6.34 -3.38 -6.31
N PRO A 15 7.65 -3.05 -6.39
CA PRO A 15 8.35 -3.04 -7.66
C PRO A 15 8.43 -4.44 -8.26
N ILE A 16 8.38 -4.51 -9.60
CA ILE A 16 8.62 -5.72 -10.37
C ILE A 16 10.00 -5.60 -11.01
N PRO A 17 11.05 -6.24 -10.44
CA PRO A 17 12.37 -6.26 -11.04
C PRO A 17 12.35 -6.90 -12.44
N GLN A 18 13.36 -6.57 -13.24
CA GLN A 18 13.50 -7.18 -14.56
C GLN A 18 13.60 -8.71 -14.46
N GLY A 19 12.78 -9.41 -15.24
CA GLY A 19 12.72 -10.87 -15.25
C GLY A 19 11.84 -11.48 -14.15
N SER A 20 11.24 -10.66 -13.29
CA SER A 20 10.29 -11.10 -12.27
C SER A 20 8.83 -10.87 -12.68
N SER A 21 7.92 -11.49 -11.94
CA SER A 21 6.48 -11.41 -12.07
C SER A 21 5.84 -10.52 -10.99
N ALA A 22 4.61 -10.08 -11.23
CA ALA A 22 3.82 -9.37 -10.21
C ALA A 22 3.60 -10.22 -8.95
N LYS A 23 3.47 -11.55 -9.10
CA LYS A 23 3.34 -12.47 -7.95
C LYS A 23 4.58 -12.41 -7.06
N GLU A 24 5.77 -12.43 -7.64
CA GLU A 24 7.02 -12.30 -6.88
C GLU A 24 7.12 -10.94 -6.19
N ALA A 25 6.70 -9.86 -6.85
CA ALA A 25 6.63 -8.53 -6.23
C ALA A 25 5.73 -8.52 -4.98
N PHE A 26 4.55 -9.15 -5.03
CA PHE A 26 3.68 -9.27 -3.85
C PHE A 26 4.30 -10.09 -2.73
N THR A 27 5.02 -11.18 -3.04
CA THR A 27 5.76 -11.95 -2.05
C THR A 27 6.87 -11.11 -1.42
N HIS A 28 7.64 -10.35 -2.21
CA HIS A 28 8.67 -9.46 -1.70
C HIS A 28 8.10 -8.34 -0.80
N SER A 29 6.97 -7.75 -1.16
CA SER A 29 6.27 -6.77 -0.30
C SER A 29 5.88 -7.40 1.04
N LEU A 30 5.41 -8.64 1.05
CA LEU A 30 5.08 -9.37 2.28
C LEU A 30 6.32 -9.63 3.14
N ASP A 31 7.41 -10.09 2.54
CA ASP A 31 8.65 -10.33 3.26
C ASP A 31 9.20 -9.03 3.87
N LEU A 32 9.11 -7.91 3.12
CA LEU A 32 9.49 -6.59 3.63
C LEU A 32 8.57 -6.13 4.77
N ALA A 33 7.26 -6.37 4.69
CA ALA A 33 6.31 -6.03 5.74
C ALA A 33 6.60 -6.81 7.04
N ARG A 34 6.83 -8.12 6.94
CA ARG A 34 7.21 -8.96 8.09
C ARG A 34 8.54 -8.54 8.69
N LEU A 35 9.52 -8.20 7.85
CA LEU A 35 10.79 -7.67 8.31
C LEU A 35 10.60 -6.34 9.05
N ALA A 36 9.85 -5.40 8.47
CA ALA A 36 9.56 -4.12 9.09
C ALA A 36 8.87 -4.28 10.45
N GLU A 37 7.89 -5.17 10.55
CA GLU A 37 7.23 -5.55 11.81
C GLU A 37 8.24 -6.07 12.84
N SER A 38 9.08 -7.04 12.47
CA SER A 38 10.09 -7.62 13.37
C SER A 38 11.12 -6.60 13.86
N ARG A 39 11.32 -5.51 13.13
CA ARG A 39 12.27 -4.43 13.43
C ARG A 39 11.60 -3.24 14.13
N GLY A 40 10.31 -3.34 14.48
CA GLY A 40 9.60 -2.31 15.21
C GLY A 40 9.33 -1.04 14.40
N TYR A 41 9.20 -1.16 13.06
CA TYR A 41 8.78 -0.03 12.24
C TYR A 41 7.37 0.38 12.61
N HIS A 42 7.15 1.69 12.64
CA HIS A 42 5.88 2.26 13.08
C HIS A 42 4.75 2.05 12.07
N ARG A 43 5.05 2.17 10.77
CA ARG A 43 4.05 2.14 9.69
C ARG A 43 4.65 1.58 8.40
N TYR A 44 3.80 0.95 7.61
CA TYR A 44 4.09 0.47 6.27
C TYR A 44 3.02 0.96 5.30
N TRP A 45 3.45 1.73 4.30
CA TRP A 45 2.58 2.38 3.33
C TRP A 45 2.73 1.73 1.96
N LEU A 46 1.61 1.48 1.28
CA LEU A 46 1.59 1.07 -0.13
C LEU A 46 1.13 2.23 -1.02
N ALA A 47 1.93 2.58 -2.02
CA ALA A 47 1.59 3.65 -2.96
C ALA A 47 0.80 3.11 -4.17
N GLU A 48 -0.31 3.74 -4.54
CA GLU A 48 -1.08 3.37 -5.73
C GLU A 48 -0.40 3.85 -7.03
N HIS A 49 -0.18 2.95 -7.99
CA HIS A 49 0.31 3.29 -9.33
C HIS A 49 -0.43 2.50 -10.41
N HIS A 50 -0.68 3.17 -11.54
CA HIS A 50 -1.36 2.57 -12.70
C HIS A 50 -0.50 2.74 -13.95
N ASN A 51 -0.66 1.82 -14.89
CA ASN A 51 -0.03 1.88 -16.21
C ASN A 51 1.51 1.95 -16.15
N MET A 52 2.11 1.27 -15.15
CA MET A 52 3.55 1.15 -14.94
C MET A 52 3.93 -0.33 -14.82
N VAL A 53 4.52 -0.89 -15.86
CA VAL A 53 4.89 -2.33 -15.93
C VAL A 53 5.82 -2.76 -14.78
N GLY A 54 6.63 -1.84 -14.25
CA GLY A 54 7.55 -2.11 -13.14
C GLY A 54 6.93 -1.98 -11.74
N ILE A 55 5.63 -1.76 -11.59
CA ILE A 55 4.98 -1.50 -10.30
C ILE A 55 3.66 -2.28 -10.20
N ALA A 56 3.51 -3.11 -9.17
CA ALA A 56 2.37 -4.03 -9.02
C ALA A 56 1.21 -3.48 -8.17
N SER A 57 1.38 -2.34 -7.50
CA SER A 57 0.48 -1.83 -6.44
C SER A 57 -0.75 -1.04 -6.93
N ALA A 58 -1.37 -1.43 -8.05
CA ALA A 58 -2.54 -0.73 -8.60
C ALA A 58 -3.82 -0.90 -7.75
N ALA A 59 -4.00 -2.07 -7.14
CA ALA A 59 -5.14 -2.41 -6.29
C ALA A 59 -4.74 -2.33 -4.80
N THR A 60 -4.40 -1.12 -4.34
CA THR A 60 -3.79 -0.87 -3.02
C THR A 60 -4.55 -1.49 -1.84
N SER A 61 -5.88 -1.39 -1.80
CA SER A 61 -6.69 -1.96 -0.71
C SER A 61 -6.63 -3.48 -0.65
N VAL A 62 -6.56 -4.15 -1.80
CA VAL A 62 -6.41 -5.61 -1.90
C VAL A 62 -5.05 -6.03 -1.36
N LEU A 63 -3.97 -5.35 -1.79
CA LEU A 63 -2.62 -5.68 -1.34
C LEU A 63 -2.43 -5.38 0.15
N ILE A 64 -3.01 -4.29 0.68
CA ILE A 64 -3.05 -4.02 2.13
C ILE A 64 -3.75 -5.16 2.88
N GLY A 65 -4.87 -5.66 2.38
CA GLY A 65 -5.56 -6.80 2.99
C GLY A 65 -4.69 -8.06 3.02
N TYR A 66 -3.95 -8.33 1.95
CA TYR A 66 -2.99 -9.44 1.90
C TYR A 66 -1.87 -9.29 2.94
N LEU A 67 -1.29 -8.09 3.09
CA LEU A 67 -0.27 -7.83 4.11
C LEU A 67 -0.85 -7.95 5.53
N ALA A 68 -2.01 -7.34 5.78
CA ALA A 68 -2.67 -7.31 7.08
C ALA A 68 -3.04 -8.71 7.58
N ALA A 69 -3.43 -9.62 6.68
CA ALA A 69 -3.68 -11.02 7.01
C ALA A 69 -2.41 -11.79 7.44
N ASN A 70 -1.22 -11.24 7.19
CA ASN A 70 0.07 -11.92 7.37
C ASN A 70 1.06 -11.16 8.28
N THR A 71 0.58 -10.11 8.94
CA THR A 71 1.27 -9.33 9.99
C THR A 71 0.33 -9.17 11.19
N THR A 72 0.85 -8.76 12.35
CA THR A 72 0.09 -8.78 13.62
C THR A 72 -0.01 -7.43 14.32
N THR A 73 1.05 -6.63 14.31
CA THR A 73 1.19 -5.36 15.05
C THR A 73 1.57 -4.19 14.14
N LEU A 74 2.02 -4.46 12.90
CA LEU A 74 2.40 -3.42 11.95
C LEU A 74 1.19 -2.59 11.50
N HIS A 75 1.27 -1.26 11.64
CA HIS A 75 0.27 -0.37 11.08
C HIS A 75 0.43 -0.28 9.56
N LEU A 76 -0.64 -0.58 8.83
CA LEU A 76 -0.66 -0.61 7.38
C LEU A 76 -1.47 0.56 6.83
N GLY A 77 -1.17 0.99 5.61
CA GLY A 77 -1.99 2.01 4.97
C GLY A 77 -1.62 2.29 3.53
N SER A 78 -2.37 3.17 2.89
CA SER A 78 -2.02 3.65 1.55
C SER A 78 -1.15 4.90 1.63
N GLY A 79 0.03 4.88 1.01
CA GLY A 79 0.90 6.05 0.83
C GLY A 79 0.38 7.01 -0.24
N GLY A 80 -0.94 7.10 -0.40
CA GLY A 80 -1.65 7.72 -1.51
C GLY A 80 -2.60 6.75 -2.20
N VAL A 81 -3.90 6.94 -2.02
CA VAL A 81 -4.93 6.51 -2.99
C VAL A 81 -5.08 7.62 -4.03
N MET A 82 -5.17 7.27 -5.31
CA MET A 82 -5.48 8.22 -6.38
C MET A 82 -6.97 8.55 -6.36
N LEU A 83 -7.44 9.26 -5.33
CA LEU A 83 -8.86 9.59 -5.13
C LEU A 83 -9.59 10.09 -6.39
N PRO A 84 -9.00 10.91 -7.28
CA PRO A 84 -9.68 11.33 -8.52
C PRO A 84 -10.07 10.19 -9.46
N ASN A 85 -9.53 8.98 -9.29
CA ASN A 85 -9.86 7.79 -10.06
C ASN A 85 -10.94 6.92 -9.40
N HIS A 86 -11.32 7.19 -8.15
CA HIS A 86 -12.20 6.33 -7.34
C HIS A 86 -13.34 7.12 -6.72
N SER A 87 -14.48 6.45 -6.48
CA SER A 87 -15.51 7.01 -5.63
C SER A 87 -14.99 7.11 -4.19
N PRO A 88 -15.06 8.28 -3.52
CA PRO A 88 -14.68 8.40 -2.12
C PRO A 88 -15.44 7.45 -1.19
N LEU A 89 -16.71 7.15 -1.50
CA LEU A 89 -17.51 6.18 -0.74
C LEU A 89 -16.91 4.78 -0.81
N VAL A 90 -16.50 4.34 -2.00
CA VAL A 90 -15.88 3.02 -2.20
C VAL A 90 -14.57 2.91 -1.41
N ILE A 91 -13.76 3.96 -1.41
CA ILE A 91 -12.52 3.99 -0.62
C ILE A 91 -12.83 3.94 0.89
N ALA A 92 -13.84 4.69 1.35
CA ALA A 92 -14.25 4.65 2.75
C ALA A 92 -14.74 3.25 3.17
N GLU A 93 -15.55 2.59 2.35
CA GLU A 93 -16.04 1.23 2.60
C GLU A 93 -14.92 0.19 2.62
N GLN A 94 -13.98 0.26 1.68
CA GLN A 94 -12.84 -0.66 1.61
C GLN A 94 -11.95 -0.54 2.86
N PHE A 95 -11.51 0.67 3.19
CA PHE A 95 -10.61 0.88 4.34
C PHE A 95 -11.31 0.75 5.68
N GLY A 96 -12.61 1.11 5.75
CA GLY A 96 -13.44 0.82 6.91
C GLY A 96 -13.55 -0.68 7.17
N THR A 97 -13.80 -1.47 6.12
CA THR A 97 -13.86 -2.94 6.20
C THR A 97 -12.52 -3.54 6.63
N LEU A 98 -11.41 -3.10 6.04
CA LEU A 98 -10.07 -3.55 6.44
C LEU A 98 -9.80 -3.24 7.92
N ASN A 99 -10.19 -2.06 8.40
CA ASN A 99 -9.99 -1.68 9.80
C ASN A 99 -10.84 -2.54 10.75
N THR A 100 -12.01 -3.00 10.32
CA THR A 100 -12.83 -3.96 11.08
C THR A 100 -12.21 -5.37 11.09
N LEU A 101 -11.65 -5.82 9.97
CA LEU A 101 -11.03 -7.15 9.86
C LEU A 101 -9.70 -7.24 10.62
N TYR A 102 -8.95 -6.14 10.71
CA TYR A 102 -7.58 -6.11 11.24
C TYR A 102 -7.39 -5.03 12.33
N PRO A 103 -7.98 -5.20 13.53
CA PRO A 103 -7.93 -4.17 14.58
C PRO A 103 -6.56 -4.02 15.26
N GLY A 104 -5.71 -5.06 15.23
CA GLY A 104 -4.40 -5.11 15.89
C GLY A 104 -3.27 -4.35 15.17
N GLY A 105 -3.49 -4.00 13.91
CA GLY A 105 -2.59 -3.16 13.10
C GLY A 105 -3.44 -2.19 12.31
N SER A 106 -3.60 -0.96 12.80
CA SER A 106 -4.52 0.02 12.21
C SER A 106 -4.29 0.21 10.71
N THR A 107 -5.32 -0.02 9.90
CA THR A 107 -5.30 0.19 8.45
C THR A 107 -5.87 1.57 8.10
N SER A 108 -5.15 2.40 7.36
CA SER A 108 -5.63 3.76 7.00
C SER A 108 -5.36 4.13 5.54
N ALA A 109 -6.29 4.89 4.96
CA ALA A 109 -6.08 5.50 3.65
C ALA A 109 -5.56 6.94 3.79
N LEU A 110 -4.39 7.24 3.21
CA LEU A 110 -4.02 8.62 2.87
C LEU A 110 -4.30 8.87 1.39
N ALA A 111 -5.01 9.93 1.07
CA ALA A 111 -5.34 10.30 -0.30
C ALA A 111 -4.32 11.28 -0.89
N ALA A 112 -3.86 11.01 -2.12
CA ALA A 112 -3.01 11.92 -2.88
C ALA A 112 -3.83 12.71 -3.90
N ARG A 113 -3.51 14.00 -4.08
CA ARG A 113 -4.05 14.81 -5.20
C ARG A 113 -3.33 14.42 -6.49
N ARG A 114 -4.04 14.36 -7.62
CA ARG A 114 -3.43 14.09 -8.94
C ARG A 114 -2.41 15.19 -9.24
N ALA A 115 -1.15 14.83 -9.46
CA ALA A 115 -0.26 15.66 -10.26
C ALA A 115 -0.76 15.61 -11.71
N ALA A 116 -0.87 16.75 -12.38
CA ALA A 116 -1.40 16.83 -13.74
C ALA A 116 -0.51 16.05 -14.72
N ILE A 117 -0.90 14.81 -15.04
CA ILE A 117 -0.33 14.03 -16.14
C ILE A 117 -1.35 14.02 -17.27
N SER A 118 -0.97 14.62 -18.39
CA SER A 118 -1.74 14.77 -19.62
C SER A 118 -1.56 13.53 -20.50
N ARG A 119 -2.60 12.67 -20.56
CA ARG A 119 -3.07 11.89 -21.72
C ARG A 119 -3.99 10.74 -21.28
N PRO A 120 -5.04 10.39 -22.06
CA PRO A 120 -5.79 9.16 -21.86
C PRO A 120 -5.02 8.00 -22.50
N CYS A 121 -4.72 6.96 -21.72
CA CYS A 121 -4.27 5.67 -22.23
C CYS A 121 -5.30 4.59 -21.87
N ALA A 122 -5.34 3.56 -22.71
CA ALA A 122 -6.19 2.36 -22.79
C ALA A 122 -6.66 1.74 -21.45
N PRO A 123 -7.73 0.91 -21.43
CA PRO A 123 -8.35 0.42 -20.20
C PRO A 123 -7.37 -0.34 -19.31
N CYS A 124 -7.45 -0.07 -18.01
CA CYS A 124 -6.66 -0.69 -16.96
C CYS A 124 -6.70 -2.21 -17.04
N VAL A 125 -5.53 -2.84 -16.98
CA VAL A 125 -5.40 -4.22 -16.54
C VAL A 125 -4.95 -4.15 -15.08
N ALA A 126 -5.85 -4.54 -14.17
CA ALA A 126 -5.43 -4.99 -12.86
C ALA A 126 -4.79 -6.37 -13.09
N ILE A 127 -3.44 -6.39 -13.10
CA ILE A 127 -2.56 -7.51 -13.53
C ILE A 127 -2.45 -7.66 -15.05
#